data_AF-H8WXD3-F1
#
_entry.id   AF-H8WXD3-F1
#
_cell.length_a   1.000
_cell.length_b   1.000
_cell.length_c   1.000
_cell.angle_alpha   90.00
_cell.angle_beta   90.00
_cell.angle_gamma   90.00
#
_symmetry.space_group_name_H-M   'P 1'
#
loop_
_entity.id
_entity.type
_entity.pdbx_description
1 polymer ?
#
loop_
_entity_poly.entity_id
_entity_poly.type
_entity_poly.pdbx_seq_one_letter_code
_entity_poly.pdbx_strand_id
1 'polypeptide(L)'
;MSSSISPREDPISSDTGTESNDIGNNTSTTKKKKKTKSSNLSDEQKKAHHIASEQKRRENIRAEFDKLVSLTPNLTESENRSELNILTKSADYIDQLKEENVKLIQLCRDKGIEVPEELIYKGPQNDGSDIAI
;
A
#
# COMPACT_ATOMS: atom_id res chain seq x y z
N MET A 1 -50.24 20.36 35.66
CA MET A 1 -49.70 19.73 34.43
C MET A 1 -48.59 20.63 33.91
N SER A 2 -47.34 20.39 34.34
CA SER A 2 -46.19 21.17 33.89
C SER A 2 -45.66 20.59 32.58
N SER A 3 -45.51 21.48 31.60
CA SER A 3 -44.80 21.23 30.34
C SER A 3 -43.38 21.76 30.49
N SER A 4 -42.37 20.96 30.14
CA SER A 4 -41.04 21.45 29.74
C SER A 4 -40.43 20.46 28.75
N ILE A 5 -40.28 20.93 27.51
CA ILE A 5 -39.71 20.25 26.36
C ILE A 5 -38.17 20.37 26.45
N SER A 6 -37.42 19.28 26.22
CA SER A 6 -35.95 19.33 26.13
C SER A 6 -35.50 19.79 24.74
N PRO A 7 -34.47 20.64 24.61
CA PRO A 7 -33.88 20.99 23.31
C PRO A 7 -33.00 19.86 22.77
N ARG A 8 -32.96 19.76 21.43
CA ARG A 8 -32.07 18.88 20.65
C ARG A 8 -30.68 19.54 20.53
N GLU A 9 -29.64 18.75 20.71
CA GLU A 9 -28.25 19.10 20.38
C GLU A 9 -28.00 18.84 18.88
N ASP A 10 -27.49 19.84 18.17
CA ASP A 10 -27.04 19.75 16.78
C ASP A 10 -25.60 19.18 16.69
N PRO A 11 -25.21 18.51 15.60
CA PRO A 11 -23.88 17.91 15.47
C PRO A 11 -22.78 18.95 15.22
N ILE A 12 -21.68 18.77 15.95
CA ILE A 12 -20.42 19.51 15.90
C ILE A 12 -19.89 19.62 14.46
N SER A 13 -19.79 20.86 13.98
CA SER A 13 -19.00 21.23 12.79
C SER A 13 -17.52 21.26 13.18
N SER A 14 -16.74 20.25 12.80
CA SER A 14 -15.29 20.27 12.94
C SER A 14 -14.66 21.00 11.74
N ASP A 15 -14.47 22.30 11.93
CA ASP A 15 -13.55 23.14 11.16
C ASP A 15 -12.11 22.71 11.51
N THR A 16 -11.48 21.91 10.65
CA THR A 16 -10.03 21.71 10.72
C THR A 16 -9.36 22.73 9.82
N GLY A 17 -8.81 23.75 10.48
CA GLY A 17 -8.11 24.87 9.90
C GLY A 17 -7.01 24.46 8.91
N THR A 18 -6.90 25.32 7.90
CA THR A 18 -5.83 25.40 6.92
C THR A 18 -4.51 25.75 7.62
N GLU A 19 -3.58 24.78 7.72
CA GLU A 19 -2.19 25.08 8.06
C GLU A 19 -1.38 25.28 6.77
N SER A 20 -1.33 26.53 6.34
CA SER A 20 -0.36 27.04 5.37
C SER A 20 1.02 27.11 6.03
N ASN A 21 1.92 26.19 5.70
CA ASN A 21 3.35 26.36 5.99
C ASN A 21 4.06 26.90 4.75
N ASP A 22 4.03 28.22 4.59
CA ASP A 22 4.91 28.99 3.73
C ASP A 22 6.25 29.18 4.46
N ILE A 23 7.29 28.46 4.03
CA ILE A 23 8.66 28.74 4.45
C ILE A 23 9.39 29.30 3.23
N GLY A 24 9.38 30.63 3.16
CA GLY A 24 10.19 31.41 2.23
C GLY A 24 11.66 31.51 2.65
N ASN A 25 12.46 31.84 1.62
CA ASN A 25 13.88 32.28 1.58
C ASN A 25 14.87 31.21 1.09
N ASN A 26 15.76 31.44 0.13
CA ASN A 26 16.21 32.68 -0.52
C ASN A 26 17.01 32.29 -1.79
N THR A 27 16.96 33.11 -2.85
CA THR A 27 18.14 33.50 -3.66
C THR A 27 17.70 34.38 -4.84
N SER A 28 18.11 35.63 -4.77
CA SER A 28 18.03 36.62 -5.84
C SER A 28 19.06 36.31 -6.92
N THR A 29 18.68 36.40 -8.20
CA THR A 29 19.37 37.21 -9.24
C THR A 29 18.83 36.97 -10.66
N THR A 30 18.48 38.08 -11.31
CA THR A 30 18.55 38.38 -12.75
C THR A 30 17.52 37.81 -13.74
N LYS A 31 16.78 38.77 -14.30
CA LYS A 31 15.84 38.77 -15.44
C LYS A 31 16.33 37.98 -16.68
N LYS A 32 15.47 37.10 -17.22
CA LYS A 32 15.24 36.96 -18.67
C LYS A 32 13.82 36.42 -18.96
N LYS A 33 13.10 37.15 -19.82
CA LYS A 33 11.71 36.94 -20.25
C LYS A 33 11.52 35.65 -21.06
N LYS A 34 10.26 35.18 -21.06
CA LYS A 34 9.58 34.22 -21.95
C LYS A 34 9.77 32.72 -21.66
N LYS A 35 8.99 32.25 -20.67
CA LYS A 35 8.05 31.12 -20.85
C LYS A 35 6.83 31.43 -19.99
N THR A 36 5.66 31.70 -20.58
CA THR A 36 4.40 31.65 -19.85
C THR A 36 4.07 30.18 -19.59
N LYS A 37 4.84 29.58 -18.67
CA LYS A 37 4.46 28.38 -17.92
C LYS A 37 3.57 28.88 -16.80
N SER A 38 2.26 28.97 -17.02
CA SER A 38 1.32 29.02 -15.89
C SER A 38 1.18 27.61 -15.35
N SER A 39 2.24 27.17 -14.67
CA SER A 39 2.41 25.86 -14.05
C SER A 39 1.76 25.82 -12.68
N ASN A 40 0.50 26.23 -12.61
CA ASN A 40 -0.34 26.01 -11.44
C ASN A 40 -1.59 25.35 -12.00
N LEU A 41 -1.70 24.03 -11.80
CA LEU A 41 -2.97 23.32 -12.00
C LEU A 41 -4.05 24.15 -11.28
N SER A 42 -5.14 24.48 -11.96
CA SER A 42 -6.31 25.09 -11.31
C SER A 42 -6.69 24.27 -10.08
N ASP A 43 -7.23 24.87 -9.03
CA ASP A 43 -7.61 24.11 -7.84
C ASP A 43 -8.62 22.99 -8.16
N GLU A 44 -9.45 23.20 -9.18
CA GLU A 44 -10.32 22.16 -9.75
C GLU A 44 -9.53 21.03 -10.45
N GLN A 45 -8.49 21.38 -11.20
CA GLN A 45 -7.60 20.39 -11.85
C GLN A 45 -6.77 19.62 -10.82
N LYS A 46 -6.28 20.28 -9.76
CA LYS A 46 -5.58 19.61 -8.65
C LYS A 46 -6.51 18.61 -7.96
N LYS A 47 -7.76 19.01 -7.68
CA LYS A 47 -8.76 18.14 -7.07
C LYS A 47 -9.06 16.92 -7.96
N ALA A 48 -9.24 17.13 -9.26
CA ALA A 48 -9.47 16.05 -10.22
C ALA A 48 -8.26 15.10 -10.30
N HIS A 49 -7.04 15.63 -10.38
CA HIS A 49 -5.82 14.82 -10.43
C HIS A 49 -5.60 14.04 -9.12
N HIS A 50 -5.87 14.65 -7.96
CA HIS A 50 -5.77 13.99 -6.67
C HIS A 50 -6.74 12.80 -6.57
N ILE A 51 -8.01 13.00 -6.96
CA ILE A 51 -9.01 11.93 -6.98
C ILE A 51 -8.58 10.80 -7.92
N ALA A 52 -8.14 11.13 -9.13
CA ALA A 52 -7.68 10.15 -10.10
C ALA A 52 -6.45 9.37 -9.62
N SER A 53 -5.47 10.06 -9.03
CA SER A 53 -4.26 9.44 -8.48
C SER A 53 -4.58 8.49 -7.33
N GLU A 54 -5.48 8.88 -6.43
CA GLU A 54 -5.87 8.03 -5.31
C GLU A 54 -6.73 6.85 -5.77
N GLN A 55 -7.61 7.03 -6.76
CA GLN A 55 -8.35 5.93 -7.36
C GLN A 55 -7.40 4.90 -7.96
N LYS A 56 -6.45 5.34 -8.79
CA LYS A 56 -5.43 4.46 -9.38
C LYS A 56 -4.61 3.75 -8.30
N ARG A 57 -4.22 4.46 -7.24
CA ARG A 57 -3.49 3.87 -6.11
C ARG A 57 -4.30 2.75 -5.46
N ARG A 58 -5.60 2.96 -5.22
CA ARG A 58 -6.49 1.94 -4.63
C ARG A 58 -6.74 0.75 -5.55
N GLU A 59 -6.88 0.99 -6.85
CA GLU A 59 -7.01 -0.07 -7.85
C GLU A 59 -5.76 -0.94 -7.90
N ASN A 60 -4.57 -0.34 -7.89
CA ASN A 60 -3.31 -1.08 -7.83
C ASN A 60 -3.21 -1.93 -6.56
N ILE A 61 -3.54 -1.37 -5.40
CA ILE A 61 -3.52 -2.11 -4.12
C ILE A 61 -4.45 -3.34 -4.21
N ARG A 62 -5.68 -3.16 -4.71
CA ARG A 62 -6.63 -4.27 -4.87
C ARG A 62 -6.11 -5.35 -5.81
N ALA A 63 -5.51 -4.98 -6.94
CA ALA A 63 -4.94 -5.93 -7.88
C ALA A 63 -3.83 -6.79 -7.25
N GLU A 64 -3.00 -6.21 -6.37
CA GLU A 64 -1.98 -6.98 -5.65
C GLU A 64 -2.60 -7.93 -4.61
N PHE A 65 -3.69 -7.53 -3.94
CA PHE A 65 -4.44 -8.44 -3.06
C PHE A 65 -5.09 -9.59 -3.84
N ASP A 66 -5.65 -9.33 -5.02
CA ASP A 66 -6.20 -10.37 -5.88
C ASP A 66 -5.12 -11.38 -6.32
N LYS A 67 -3.89 -10.89 -6.57
CA LYS A 67 -2.73 -11.75 -6.84
C LYS A 67 -2.38 -12.63 -5.64
N LEU A 68 -2.36 -12.10 -4.42
CA LEU A 68 -2.12 -12.89 -3.21
C LEU A 68 -3.16 -14.01 -3.03
N VAL A 69 -4.43 -13.71 -3.29
CA VAL A 69 -5.51 -14.71 -3.27
C VAL A 69 -5.26 -15.82 -4.29
N SER A 70 -4.84 -15.47 -5.50
CA SER A 70 -4.56 -16.48 -6.55
C SER A 70 -3.37 -17.40 -6.25
N LEU A 71 -2.37 -16.92 -5.49
CA LEU A 71 -1.16 -17.66 -5.16
C LEU A 71 -1.30 -18.55 -3.92
N THR A 72 -2.27 -18.25 -3.05
CA THR A 72 -2.41 -18.90 -1.76
C THR A 72 -3.51 -19.96 -1.84
N PRO A 73 -3.19 -21.27 -1.81
CA PRO A 73 -4.18 -22.33 -2.01
C PRO A 73 -5.30 -22.35 -0.96
N ASN A 74 -5.01 -21.82 0.23
CA ASN A 74 -5.92 -21.78 1.38
C ASN A 74 -6.85 -20.56 1.39
N LEU A 75 -6.78 -19.69 0.37
CA LEU A 75 -7.68 -18.57 0.14
C LEU A 75 -8.64 -18.91 -0.99
N THR A 76 -9.94 -18.83 -0.69
CA THR A 76 -10.99 -18.97 -1.71
C THR A 76 -11.48 -17.59 -2.17
N GLU A 77 -12.03 -17.49 -3.39
CA GLU A 77 -12.56 -16.22 -3.92
C GLU A 77 -13.65 -15.58 -3.03
N SER A 78 -14.29 -16.35 -2.14
CA SER A 78 -15.24 -15.82 -1.16
C SER A 78 -14.57 -15.08 0.00
N GLU A 79 -13.30 -15.37 0.28
CA GLU A 79 -12.50 -14.77 1.36
C GLU A 79 -11.66 -13.57 0.89
N ASN A 80 -11.71 -13.24 -0.41
CA ASN A 80 -10.99 -12.12 -1.02
C ASN A 80 -11.41 -10.72 -0.49
N ARG A 81 -12.42 -10.64 0.38
CA ARG A 81 -12.93 -9.39 0.93
C ARG A 81 -12.23 -8.92 2.20
N SER A 82 -11.52 -9.79 2.91
CA SER A 82 -10.87 -9.44 4.18
C SER A 82 -9.37 -9.29 3.99
N GLU A 83 -8.89 -8.04 3.89
CA GLU A 83 -7.46 -7.71 3.75
C GLU A 83 -6.61 -8.39 4.83
N LEU A 84 -7.08 -8.36 6.10
CA LEU A 84 -6.39 -9.00 7.21
C LEU A 84 -6.26 -10.51 7.01
N ASN A 85 -7.35 -11.20 6.63
CA ASN A 85 -7.31 -12.65 6.42
C ASN A 85 -6.39 -13.03 5.27
N ILE A 86 -6.38 -12.23 4.19
CA ILE A 86 -5.49 -12.46 3.05
C ILE A 86 -4.04 -12.39 3.52
N LEU A 87 -3.67 -11.34 4.27
CA LEU A 87 -2.30 -11.18 4.79
C LEU A 87 -1.91 -12.31 5.74
N THR A 88 -2.78 -12.65 6.69
CA THR A 88 -2.51 -13.73 7.66
C THR A 88 -2.31 -15.07 6.96
N LYS A 89 -3.25 -15.49 6.11
CA LYS A 89 -3.14 -16.77 5.41
C LYS A 89 -1.96 -16.82 4.44
N SER A 90 -1.63 -15.69 3.80
CA SER A 90 -0.45 -15.60 2.93
C SER A 90 0.85 -15.77 3.73
N ALA A 91 0.95 -15.14 4.90
CA ALA A 91 2.10 -15.29 5.80
C ALA A 91 2.24 -16.74 6.29
N ASP A 92 1.14 -17.35 6.73
CA ASP A 92 1.12 -18.75 7.17
C ASP A 92 1.57 -19.69 6.04
N TYR A 93 1.12 -19.42 4.80
CA TYR A 93 1.50 -20.22 3.64
C TYR A 93 2.99 -20.08 3.29
N ILE A 94 3.55 -18.88 3.39
CA ILE A 94 5.01 -18.66 3.22
C ILE A 94 5.80 -19.49 4.23
N ASP A 95 5.37 -19.54 5.49
CA ASP A 95 6.05 -20.32 6.52
C ASP A 95 5.91 -21.83 6.29
N GLN A 96 4.75 -22.30 5.85
CA GLN A 96 4.55 -23.69 5.40
C GLN A 96 5.49 -24.05 4.25
N LEU A 97 5.59 -23.21 3.22
CA LEU A 97 6.48 -23.44 2.07
C LEU A 97 7.95 -23.54 2.48
N LYS A 98 8.41 -22.72 3.45
CA LYS A 98 9.77 -22.81 3.99
C LYS A 98 9.99 -24.15 4.69
N GLU A 99 9.04 -24.58 5.52
CA GLU A 99 9.14 -25.85 6.23
C GLU A 99 9.16 -27.04 5.26
N GLU A 100 8.29 -27.03 4.25
CA GLU A 100 8.27 -28.04 3.19
C GLU A 100 9.57 -28.06 2.38
N ASN A 101 10.12 -26.90 2.03
CA ASN A 101 11.40 -26.81 1.33
C ASN A 101 12.53 -27.46 2.14
N VAL A 102 12.61 -27.18 3.44
CA VAL A 102 13.60 -27.81 4.33
C VAL A 102 13.43 -29.34 4.37
N LYS A 103 12.19 -29.83 4.50
CA LYS A 103 11.89 -31.26 4.49
C LYS A 103 12.31 -31.93 3.17
N LEU A 104 12.02 -31.29 2.04
CA LEU A 104 12.37 -31.79 0.72
C LEU A 104 13.89 -31.84 0.51
N ILE A 105 14.61 -30.79 0.94
CA ILE A 105 16.08 -30.78 0.88
C ILE A 105 16.66 -31.92 1.72
N GLN A 106 16.13 -32.14 2.92
CA GLN A 106 16.59 -33.25 3.76
C GLN A 106 16.33 -34.60 3.10
N LEU A 107 15.15 -34.80 2.50
CA LEU A 107 14.82 -36.01 1.77
C LEU A 107 15.75 -36.26 0.57
N CYS A 108 16.13 -35.20 -0.17
CA CYS A 108 17.09 -35.30 -1.26
C CYS A 108 18.47 -35.74 -0.75
N ARG A 109 18.95 -35.14 0.35
CA ARG A 109 20.23 -35.51 0.98
C ARG A 109 20.23 -36.97 1.43
N ASP A 110 19.16 -37.41 2.08
CA ASP A 110 19.03 -38.80 2.55
C ASP A 110 19.02 -39.81 1.39
N LYS A 111 18.52 -39.39 0.22
CA LYS A 111 18.53 -40.18 -1.02
C LYS A 111 19.81 -40.04 -1.85
N GLY A 112 20.78 -39.23 -1.39
CA GLY A 112 22.02 -38.96 -2.14
C GLY A 112 21.80 -38.12 -3.42
N ILE A 113 20.70 -37.38 -3.50
CA ILE A 113 20.40 -36.47 -4.61
C ILE A 113 21.02 -35.10 -4.27
N GLU A 114 21.92 -34.63 -5.12
CA GLU A 114 22.46 -33.28 -5.01
C GLU A 114 21.37 -32.24 -5.31
N VAL A 115 21.21 -31.27 -4.42
CA VAL A 115 20.25 -30.17 -4.57
C VAL A 115 20.99 -28.96 -5.14
N PRO A 116 20.60 -28.46 -6.34
CA PRO A 116 21.14 -27.23 -6.90
C PRO A 116 21.04 -26.05 -5.92
N GLU A 117 22.09 -25.21 -5.86
CA GLU A 117 22.15 -24.08 -4.94
C GLU A 117 21.02 -23.04 -5.14
N GLU A 118 20.49 -22.96 -6.36
CA GLU A 118 19.37 -22.08 -6.74
C GLU A 118 18.04 -22.46 -6.09
N LEU A 119 17.88 -23.72 -5.67
CA LEU A 119 16.67 -24.22 -5.00
C LEU A 119 16.74 -24.08 -3.47
N ILE A 120 17.89 -23.68 -2.96
CA ILE A 120 18.09 -23.42 -1.53
C ILE A 120 17.54 -22.03 -1.24
N TYR A 121 16.48 -21.96 -0.43
CA TYR A 121 15.94 -20.68 0.02
C TYR A 121 16.95 -19.95 0.92
N LYS A 122 17.48 -18.81 0.43
CA LYS A 122 18.46 -17.97 1.15
C LYS A 122 17.83 -16.77 1.89
N GLY A 123 16.50 -16.69 1.91
CA GLY A 123 15.80 -15.53 2.45
C GLY A 123 15.72 -14.35 1.45
N PRO A 124 14.96 -13.30 1.80
CA PRO A 124 14.93 -12.07 1.02
C PRO A 124 16.31 -11.42 1.01
N GLN A 125 16.74 -10.93 -0.15
CA GLN A 125 17.96 -10.16 -0.29
C GLN A 125 17.71 -8.75 0.23
N ASN A 126 18.38 -8.36 1.32
CA ASN A 126 18.29 -7.01 1.87
C ASN A 126 19.19 -6.03 1.10
N ASP A 127 19.19 -6.07 -0.23
CA ASP A 127 20.03 -5.21 -1.09
C ASP A 127 19.37 -3.86 -1.41
N GLY A 128 18.19 -3.60 -0.86
CA GLY A 128 17.49 -2.32 -0.98
C GLY A 128 16.81 -2.10 -2.34
N SER A 129 16.79 -3.12 -3.22
CA SER A 129 16.08 -3.04 -4.51
C SER A 129 14.57 -2.85 -4.36
N ASP A 130 14.00 -3.31 -3.24
CA ASP A 130 12.55 -3.35 -3.00
C ASP A 130 11.96 -1.99 -2.55
N ILE A 131 12.81 -0.97 -2.30
CA ILE A 131 12.38 0.35 -1.80
C ILE A 131 12.23 1.37 -2.95
N ALA A 132 12.64 1.03 -4.18
CA ALA A 132 12.53 1.93 -5.32
C ALA A 132 11.11 1.89 -5.94
N ILE A 133 10.20 2.71 -5.41
CA ILE A 133 8.96 3.13 -6.09
C ILE A 133 9.01 4.64 -6.32
#